data_AF-A0A0K9PB77-F1
#
_entry.id   AF-A0A0K9PB77-F1
#
_cell.length_a   1.000
_cell.length_b   1.000
_cell.length_c   1.000
_cell.angle_alpha   90.00
_cell.angle_beta   90.00
_cell.angle_gamma   90.00
#
_symmetry.space_group_name_H-M   'P 1'
#
loop_
_entity.id
_entity.type
_entity.pdbx_description
1 polymer ?
#
loop_
_entity_poly.entity_id
_entity_poly.type
_entity_poly.pdbx_seq_one_letter_code
_entity_poly.pdbx_strand_id
1 'polypeptide(L)'
;MIDYAWGHAVISDELYAEINSNCNFSNYNRTSSCDIALNKYFEVYNLINMYSLYTPTCFNSTVTSKPIPLARNNHEIWNKRASGYDPCAEYYTDIYFNRRDVQKALHANVNGSIAYNWTH
;
A
#
# COMPACT_ATOMS: atom_id res chain seq x y z
N MET A 1 -4.22 -7.69 -12.62
CA MET A 1 -3.35 -7.77 -11.42
C MET A 1 -2.64 -9.12 -11.35
N ILE A 2 -3.35 -10.25 -11.51
CA ILE A 2 -2.73 -11.59 -11.48
C ILE A 2 -1.61 -11.73 -12.54
N ASP A 3 -1.87 -11.41 -13.80
CA ASP A 3 -0.85 -11.47 -14.87
C ASP A 3 0.34 -10.54 -14.62
N TYR A 4 0.10 -9.38 -14.00
CA TYR A 4 1.17 -8.45 -13.62
C TYR A 4 2.06 -9.08 -12.54
N ALA A 5 1.45 -9.65 -11.50
CA ALA A 5 2.20 -10.31 -10.43
C ALA A 5 3.03 -11.47 -10.99
N TRP A 6 2.46 -12.31 -11.83
CA TRP A 6 3.17 -13.40 -12.47
C TRP A 6 4.30 -12.90 -13.38
N GLY A 7 4.01 -11.92 -14.26
CA GLY A 7 4.98 -11.33 -15.17
C GLY A 7 6.12 -10.56 -14.49
N HIS A 8 5.98 -10.21 -13.22
CA HIS A 8 7.02 -9.58 -12.40
C HIS A 8 7.63 -10.55 -11.37
N ALA A 9 7.40 -11.85 -11.53
CA ALA A 9 7.89 -12.90 -10.64
C ALA A 9 7.51 -12.72 -9.16
N VAL A 10 6.35 -12.11 -8.91
CA VAL A 10 5.77 -11.94 -7.56
C VAL A 10 5.10 -13.23 -7.09
N ILE A 11 4.45 -13.95 -8.00
CA ILE A 11 3.78 -15.23 -7.72
C ILE A 11 4.38 -16.35 -8.58
N SER A 12 4.31 -17.59 -8.09
CA SER A 12 4.82 -18.76 -8.82
C SER A 12 3.90 -19.19 -9.96
N ASP A 13 4.45 -19.99 -10.88
CA ASP A 13 3.69 -20.59 -11.99
C ASP A 13 2.53 -21.46 -11.49
N GLU A 14 2.74 -22.19 -10.39
CA GLU A 14 1.70 -23.04 -9.79
C GLU A 14 0.54 -22.20 -9.25
N LEU A 15 0.84 -21.10 -8.54
CA LEU A 15 -0.19 -20.21 -8.02
C LEU A 15 -0.92 -19.48 -9.15
N TYR A 16 -0.20 -19.04 -10.18
CA TYR A 16 -0.81 -18.44 -11.37
C TYR A 16 -1.78 -19.40 -12.07
N ALA A 17 -1.36 -20.66 -12.27
CA ALA A 17 -2.20 -21.70 -12.84
C ALA A 17 -3.41 -22.02 -11.95
N GLU A 18 -3.22 -22.14 -10.63
CA GLU A 18 -4.29 -22.40 -9.66
C GLU A 18 -5.35 -21.30 -9.68
N ILE A 19 -4.94 -20.02 -9.75
CA ILE A 19 -5.87 -18.89 -9.85
C ILE A 19 -6.63 -18.95 -11.18
N ASN A 20 -5.94 -19.15 -12.29
CA ASN A 20 -6.57 -19.20 -13.61
C ASN A 20 -7.53 -20.38 -13.78
N SER A 21 -7.30 -21.50 -13.10
CA SER A 21 -8.20 -22.65 -13.13
C SER A 21 -9.43 -22.51 -12.23
N ASN A 22 -9.29 -21.81 -11.10
CA ASN A 22 -10.33 -21.75 -10.07
C ASN A 22 -11.14 -20.45 -10.08
N CYS A 23 -10.60 -19.35 -10.62
CA CYS A 23 -11.23 -18.04 -10.59
C CYS A 23 -11.83 -17.64 -11.94
N ASN A 24 -13.12 -17.36 -11.95
CA ASN A 24 -13.78 -16.67 -13.06
C ASN A 24 -14.02 -15.21 -12.69
N PHE A 25 -13.16 -14.30 -13.16
CA PHE A 25 -13.24 -12.87 -12.86
C PHE A 25 -14.41 -12.15 -13.55
N SER A 26 -15.11 -12.79 -14.48
CA SER A 26 -16.35 -12.25 -15.06
C SER A 26 -17.58 -12.55 -14.19
N ASN A 27 -17.45 -13.45 -13.22
CA ASN A 27 -18.52 -13.78 -12.28
C ASN A 27 -18.31 -13.05 -10.95
N TYR A 28 -19.39 -12.47 -10.40
CA TYR A 28 -19.36 -11.84 -9.10
C TYR A 28 -19.25 -12.86 -7.95
N ASN A 29 -19.89 -14.02 -8.09
CA ASN A 29 -19.88 -15.06 -7.06
C ASN A 29 -18.62 -15.90 -7.18
N ARG A 30 -17.74 -15.80 -6.17
CA ARG A 30 -16.51 -16.57 -6.07
C ARG A 30 -16.76 -17.93 -5.44
N THR A 31 -16.04 -18.93 -5.93
CA THR A 31 -15.97 -20.25 -5.32
C THR A 31 -14.99 -20.22 -4.15
N SER A 32 -15.16 -21.14 -3.19
CA SER A 32 -14.20 -21.30 -2.09
C SER A 32 -12.79 -21.59 -2.59
N SER A 33 -12.64 -22.32 -3.69
CA SER A 33 -11.33 -22.59 -4.30
C SER A 33 -10.67 -21.33 -4.86
N CYS A 34 -11.45 -20.44 -5.47
CA CYS A 34 -10.93 -19.14 -5.92
C CYS A 34 -10.49 -18.28 -4.74
N ASP A 35 -11.29 -18.23 -3.65
CA ASP A 35 -10.93 -17.44 -2.47
C ASP A 35 -9.65 -17.95 -1.80
N ILE A 36 -9.46 -19.28 -1.72
CA ILE A 36 -8.20 -19.87 -1.23
C ILE A 36 -7.00 -19.47 -2.09
N ALA A 37 -7.14 -19.54 -3.42
CA ALA A 37 -6.07 -19.15 -4.34
C ALA A 37 -5.75 -17.64 -4.26
N LEU A 38 -6.79 -16.80 -4.15
CA LEU A 38 -6.61 -15.36 -3.97
C LEU A 38 -6.00 -15.02 -2.61
N ASN A 39 -6.30 -15.76 -1.55
CA ASN A 39 -5.66 -15.56 -0.24
C ASN A 39 -4.14 -15.77 -0.33
N LYS A 40 -3.68 -16.85 -0.99
CA LYS A 40 -2.25 -17.07 -1.26
C LYS A 40 -1.63 -15.93 -2.06
N TYR A 41 -2.36 -15.40 -3.05
CA TYR A 41 -1.93 -14.23 -3.81
C TYR A 41 -1.76 -12.99 -2.92
N PHE A 42 -2.72 -12.71 -2.03
CA PHE A 42 -2.66 -11.56 -1.14
C PHE A 42 -1.60 -11.70 -0.04
N GLU A 43 -1.29 -12.91 0.40
CA GLU A 43 -0.22 -13.16 1.38
C GLU A 43 1.14 -12.65 0.89
N VAL A 44 1.42 -12.75 -0.42
CA VAL A 44 2.68 -12.21 -0.98
C VAL A 44 2.78 -10.70 -0.79
N TYR A 45 1.66 -9.98 -0.92
CA TYR A 45 1.61 -8.52 -0.75
C TYR A 45 1.62 -8.06 0.72
N ASN A 46 1.61 -8.98 1.68
CA ASN A 46 1.97 -8.62 3.06
C ASN A 46 3.48 -8.36 3.19
N LEU A 47 4.30 -8.84 2.26
CA LEU A 47 5.76 -8.67 2.25
C LEU A 47 6.23 -7.55 1.31
N ILE A 48 5.50 -7.32 0.22
CA ILE A 48 5.85 -6.35 -0.82
C ILE A 48 4.70 -5.39 -1.08
N ASN A 49 5.01 -4.15 -1.45
CA ASN A 49 3.99 -3.15 -1.75
C ASN A 49 3.36 -3.41 -3.13
N MET A 50 2.04 -3.70 -3.19
CA MET A 50 1.33 -3.96 -4.45
C MET A 50 1.30 -2.77 -5.40
N TYR A 51 1.36 -1.55 -4.87
CA TYR A 51 1.31 -0.32 -5.65
C TYR A 51 2.68 0.09 -6.18
N SER A 52 3.77 -0.45 -5.61
CA SER A 52 5.12 -0.06 -5.99
C SER A 52 6.17 -1.13 -5.66
N LEU A 53 6.26 -2.14 -6.53
CA LEU A 53 7.10 -3.33 -6.39
C LEU A 53 8.59 -3.05 -6.17
N TYR A 54 9.10 -1.97 -6.76
CA TYR A 54 10.53 -1.63 -6.74
C TYR A 54 10.89 -0.51 -5.76
N THR A 55 9.95 -0.13 -4.88
CA THR A 55 10.25 0.82 -3.81
C THR A 55 10.67 0.11 -2.54
N PRO A 56 11.58 0.72 -1.75
CA PRO A 56 11.97 0.15 -0.47
C PRO A 56 10.77 0.15 0.49
N THR A 57 10.75 -0.79 1.43
CA THR A 57 9.77 -0.79 2.53
C THR A 57 10.00 0.39 3.46
N CYS A 58 8.92 1.00 3.94
CA CYS A 58 9.03 2.04 4.95
C CYS A 58 9.16 1.44 6.35
N PHE A 59 10.13 1.91 7.13
CA PHE A 59 10.30 1.51 8.53
C PHE A 59 9.86 2.63 9.46
N ASN A 60 8.87 2.35 10.31
CA ASN A 60 8.22 3.29 11.24
C ASN A 60 9.21 4.08 12.14
N SER A 61 10.35 3.46 12.49
CA SER A 61 11.42 4.11 13.29
C SER A 61 12.07 5.33 12.64
N THR A 62 11.86 5.55 11.34
CA THR A 62 12.45 6.67 10.58
C THR A 62 11.44 7.79 10.27
N VAL A 63 10.16 7.57 10.59
CA VAL A 63 9.07 8.51 10.27
C VAL A 63 8.96 9.54 11.40
N THR A 64 9.56 10.71 11.19
CA THR A 64 9.28 11.88 12.03
C THR A 64 8.11 12.67 11.47
N SER A 65 7.45 13.49 12.30
CA SER A 65 6.35 14.40 11.90
C SER A 65 6.73 15.46 10.86
N LYS A 66 8.00 15.47 10.42
CA LYS A 66 8.50 16.31 9.34
C LYS A 66 8.68 15.42 8.11
N PRO A 67 7.95 15.66 7.01
CA PRO A 67 8.28 15.02 5.75
C PRO A 67 9.75 15.31 5.45
N ILE A 68 10.51 14.27 5.07
CA ILE A 68 11.89 14.43 4.64
C ILE A 68 11.85 15.48 3.53
N PRO A 69 12.61 16.60 3.62
CA PRO A 69 12.57 17.61 2.59
C PRO A 69 12.85 16.93 1.26
N LEU A 70 11.93 17.06 0.30
CA LEU A 70 12.21 16.74 -1.09
C LEU A 70 13.50 17.48 -1.42
N ALA A 71 14.61 16.75 -1.57
CA ALA A 71 15.90 17.33 -1.83
C ALA A 71 15.79 18.10 -3.14
N ARG A 72 15.57 19.42 -3.03
CA ARG A 72 15.07 20.25 -4.11
C ARG A 72 16.08 20.41 -5.26
N ASN A 73 17.34 20.01 -5.05
CA ASN A 73 18.44 20.33 -5.96
C ASN A 73 19.40 19.17 -6.29
N ASN A 74 19.11 17.91 -5.92
CA ASN A 74 19.97 16.78 -6.31
C ASN A 74 19.27 15.92 -7.36
N HIS A 75 19.46 16.30 -8.63
CA HIS A 75 19.03 15.54 -9.81
C HIS A 75 19.49 14.07 -9.78
N GLU A 76 20.57 13.75 -9.05
CA GLU A 76 21.06 12.38 -8.85
C GLU A 76 20.19 11.52 -7.92
N ILE A 77 19.41 12.11 -7.01
CA ILE A 77 18.54 11.37 -6.07
C ILE A 77 17.20 11.03 -6.73
N TRP A 78 16.72 11.89 -7.63
CA TRP A 78 15.48 11.67 -8.39
C TRP A 78 15.59 10.45 -9.32
N ASN A 79 16.77 10.25 -9.92
CA ASN A 79 17.05 9.06 -10.75
C ASN A 79 17.19 7.76 -9.95
N LYS A 80 17.28 7.84 -8.61
CA LYS A 80 17.40 6.68 -7.70
C LYS A 80 16.12 6.34 -6.94
N ARG A 81 15.08 7.19 -7.00
CA ARG A 81 13.77 6.89 -6.42
C ARG A 81 12.86 6.38 -7.52
N ALA A 82 12.46 5.12 -7.44
CA ALA A 82 11.47 4.55 -8.33
C ALA A 82 10.18 5.42 -8.30
N SER A 83 9.91 6.11 -9.40
CA SER A 83 8.60 6.69 -9.78
C SER A 83 7.95 7.77 -8.89
N GLY A 84 8.65 8.37 -7.93
CA GLY A 84 8.06 9.45 -7.10
C GLY A 84 6.98 8.98 -6.11
N TYR A 85 6.81 7.66 -5.97
CA TYR A 85 5.98 7.07 -4.91
C TYR A 85 6.79 7.03 -3.60
N ASP A 86 6.23 7.62 -2.56
CA ASP A 86 6.81 7.59 -1.21
C ASP A 86 6.17 6.45 -0.40
N PRO A 87 6.90 5.35 -0.13
CA PRO A 87 6.37 4.21 0.62
C PRO A 87 6.02 4.55 2.08
N CYS A 88 6.45 5.71 2.59
CA CYS A 88 6.13 6.19 3.93
C CYS A 88 4.93 7.17 3.96
N ALA A 89 4.32 7.48 2.81
CA ALA A 89 3.25 8.47 2.72
C ALA A 89 2.06 8.17 3.65
N GLU A 90 1.72 6.89 3.80
CA GLU A 90 0.67 6.42 4.70
C GLU A 90 0.93 6.85 6.15
N TYR A 91 2.13 6.60 6.67
CA TYR A 91 2.50 7.01 8.03
C TYR A 91 2.44 8.54 8.23
N TYR A 92 2.90 9.32 7.26
CA TYR A 92 2.80 10.78 7.33
C TYR A 92 1.34 11.24 7.36
N THR A 93 0.49 10.57 6.60
CA THR A 93 -0.94 10.86 6.48
C THR A 93 -1.67 10.59 7.80
N ASP A 94 -1.40 9.45 8.44
CA ASP A 94 -1.94 9.09 9.74
C ASP A 94 -1.51 10.10 10.82
N ILE A 95 -0.22 10.45 10.88
CA ILE A 95 0.27 11.45 11.83
C ILE A 95 -0.42 12.80 11.59
N TYR A 96 -0.52 13.22 10.33
CA TYR A 96 -1.08 14.52 9.97
C TYR A 96 -2.57 14.63 10.29
N PHE A 97 -3.39 13.65 9.89
CA PHE A 97 -4.83 13.68 10.12
C PHE A 97 -5.25 13.44 11.57
N ASN A 98 -4.37 12.89 12.41
CA ASN A 98 -4.63 12.77 13.85
C ASN A 98 -4.21 14.00 14.67
N ARG A 99 -3.65 15.05 14.04
CA ARG A 99 -3.42 16.32 14.74
C ARG A 99 -4.73 17.06 14.99
N ARG A 100 -4.89 17.61 16.21
CA ARG A 100 -6.08 18.37 16.63
C ARG A 100 -6.36 19.60 15.76
N ASP A 101 -5.32 20.32 15.35
CA ASP A 101 -5.47 21.52 14.53
C ASP A 101 -5.90 21.18 13.09
N VAL A 102 -5.36 20.09 12.53
CA VAL A 102 -5.77 19.54 11.23
C VAL A 102 -7.23 19.06 11.28
N GLN A 103 -7.59 18.28 12.30
CA GLN A 103 -8.96 17.82 12.53
C GLN A 103 -9.94 18.99 12.61
N LYS A 104 -9.61 20.02 13.40
CA LYS A 104 -10.42 21.23 13.52
C LYS A 104 -10.58 21.95 12.18
N ALA A 105 -9.49 22.11 11.41
CA ALA A 105 -9.52 22.79 10.12
C ALA A 105 -10.33 22.02 9.06
N LEU A 106 -10.34 20.69 9.12
CA LEU A 106 -11.10 19.82 8.23
C LEU A 106 -12.53 19.53 8.71
N HIS A 107 -12.94 20.11 9.85
CA HIS A 107 -14.19 19.79 10.53
C HIS A 107 -14.37 18.28 10.84
N ALA A 108 -13.26 17.58 11.05
CA ALA A 108 -13.22 16.18 11.47
C ALA A 108 -13.04 16.11 12.99
N ASN A 109 -13.82 15.28 13.70
CA ASN A 109 -13.70 15.07 15.16
C ASN A 109 -13.57 16.35 16.03
N VAL A 110 -14.26 17.44 15.67
CA VAL A 110 -14.10 18.76 16.31
C VAL A 110 -14.47 18.75 17.80
N ASN A 111 -15.44 17.92 18.17
CA ASN A 111 -15.91 17.72 19.55
C ASN A 111 -15.11 16.65 20.30
N GLY A 112 -14.19 15.95 19.65
CA GLY A 112 -13.44 14.84 20.24
C GLY A 112 -14.28 13.59 20.54
N SER A 113 -15.47 13.44 19.95
CA SER A 113 -16.34 12.27 20.20
C SER A 113 -15.91 11.01 19.45
N ILE A 114 -15.04 11.14 18.45
CA ILE A 114 -14.46 9.99 17.72
C ILE A 114 -13.25 9.51 18.51
N ALA A 115 -13.34 8.29 19.03
CA ALA A 115 -12.35 7.70 19.93
C ALA A 115 -11.23 6.93 19.21
N TYR A 116 -11.33 6.72 17.90
CA TYR A 116 -10.31 6.05 17.11
C TYR A 116 -9.48 7.04 16.29
N ASN A 117 -8.27 6.61 15.94
CA ASN A 117 -7.39 7.36 15.06
C ASN A 117 -7.81 7.19 13.60
N TRP A 118 -7.61 8.23 12.79
CA TRP A 118 -7.71 8.13 11.34
C TRP A 118 -6.49 7.37 10.81
N THR A 119 -6.72 6.19 10.26
CA THR A 119 -5.68 5.34 9.65
C THR A 119 -6.11 4.92 8.24
N HIS A 120 -5.15 4.50 7.43
CA HIS A 120 -5.42 3.81 6.17
C HIS A 120 -5.98 2.40 6.39
#